data_AF-A0A526WJB7-F1
#
_entry.id   AF-A0A526WJB7-F1
#
_cell.length_a   1.000
_cell.length_b   1.000
_cell.length_c   1.000
_cell.angle_alpha   90.00
_cell.angle_beta   90.00
_cell.angle_gamma   90.00
#
_symmetry.space_group_name_H-M   'P 1'
#
loop_
_entity.id
_entity.type
_entity.pdbx_description
1 polymer ?
#
loop_
_entity_poly.entity_id
_entity_poly.type
_entity_poly.pdbx_seq_one_letter_code
_entity_poly.pdbx_strand_id
1 'polypeptide(L)' 'MDDVLEALEWTSHLEYFGKEDLRSPLPEQTWLDELSGLIAPVTNPLRHVGRNDPCPCGSGKKAKKCCLAN' A
#
# COMPACT_ATOMS: atom_id res chain seq x y z
N MET A 1 5.12 0.72 52.06
CA MET A 1 5.04 2.16 51.72
C MET A 1 5.61 2.38 50.32
N ASP A 2 6.64 1.63 49.94
CA ASP A 2 7.26 1.68 48.61
C ASP A 2 6.32 1.24 47.47
N ASP A 3 5.55 0.16 47.64
CA ASP A 3 4.63 -0.33 46.59
C ASP A 3 3.50 0.66 46.22
N VAL A 4 3.14 1.55 47.16
CA VAL A 4 2.12 2.58 46.93
C VAL A 4 2.73 3.77 46.17
N LEU A 5 4.00 4.10 46.43
CA LEU A 5 4.71 5.13 45.67
C LEU A 5 4.91 4.70 44.21
N GLU A 6 5.29 3.45 43.98
CA GLU A 6 5.49 2.90 42.62
C GLU A 6 4.20 2.90 41.79
N ALA A 7 3.06 2.57 42.41
CA ALA A 7 1.75 2.64 41.75
C ALA A 7 1.31 4.08 41.42
N LEU A 8 1.69 5.05 42.25
CA LEU A 8 1.39 6.47 42.02
C LEU A 8 2.29 7.08 40.94
N GLU A 9 3.50 6.55 40.74
CA GLU A 9 4.39 6.96 39.64
C GLU A 9 3.87 6.52 38.26
N TRP A 10 3.32 5.30 38.15
CA TRP A 10 2.73 4.80 36.91
C TRP A 10 1.47 5.57 36.48
N THR A 11 0.66 6.02 37.44
CA THR A 11 -0.56 6.79 37.15
C THR A 11 -0.24 8.24 36.79
N SER A 12 0.81 8.82 37.40
CA SER A 12 1.33 10.16 37.05
C SER A 12 1.86 10.22 35.61
N HIS A 13 2.48 9.14 35.12
CA HIS A 13 3.01 9.08 33.76
C HIS A 13 1.91 9.09 32.67
N LEU A 14 0.70 8.63 33.00
CA LEU A 14 -0.43 8.61 32.07
C LEU A 14 -1.02 10.01 31.83
N GLU A 15 -0.90 10.92 32.79
CA GLU A 15 -1.41 12.28 32.69
C GLU A 15 -0.48 13.20 31.90
N TYR A 16 0.83 12.88 31.84
CA TYR A 16 1.84 13.66 31.10
C TYR A 16 1.77 13.45 29.57
N PHE A 17 1.37 12.27 29.09
CA PHE A 17 1.30 11.98 27.66
C PHE A 17 -0.05 12.32 27.00
N GLY A 18 -0.94 13.00 27.73
CA GLY A 18 -2.37 13.00 27.39
C GLY A 18 -2.91 14.12 26.50
N LYS A 19 -2.16 15.17 26.11
CA LYS A 19 -2.80 16.32 25.42
C LYS A 19 -2.06 17.01 24.29
N GLU A 20 -0.78 16.72 24.01
CA GLU A 20 -0.03 17.47 22.97
C GLU A 20 0.28 16.68 21.69
N ASP A 21 0.23 15.35 21.73
CA ASP A 21 0.48 14.52 20.54
C ASP A 21 -0.75 14.33 19.63
N LEU A 22 -1.96 14.71 20.08
CA LEU A 22 -3.20 14.53 19.32
C LEU A 22 -3.39 15.56 18.19
N ARG A 23 -2.45 16.50 17.99
CA ARG A 23 -2.49 17.47 16.89
C ARG A 23 -1.36 17.29 15.87
N SER A 24 -0.54 16.25 16.00
CA SER A 24 0.39 15.86 14.96
C SER A 24 -0.34 14.95 13.94
N PRO A 25 -0.32 15.24 12.62
CA PRO A 25 -0.79 14.28 11.65
C PRO A 25 0.08 13.03 11.76
N LEU A 26 -0.51 11.92 12.22
CA LEU A 26 0.20 10.67 12.37
C LEU A 26 0.81 10.26 11.02
N PRO A 27 2.06 9.75 10.98
CA PRO A 27 2.72 9.26 9.78
C PRO A 27 2.05 8.01 9.17
N GLU A 28 0.92 7.57 9.72
CA GLU A 28 0.16 6.39 9.28
C GLU A 28 -0.43 6.54 7.86
N GLN A 29 -0.61 7.76 7.36
CA GLN A 29 -1.11 7.98 6.00
C GLN A 29 -0.13 7.46 4.93
N THR A 30 1.18 7.47 5.19
CA THR A 30 2.16 7.03 4.19
C THR A 30 2.12 5.52 3.95
N TRP A 31 1.84 4.72 4.99
CA TRP A 31 1.81 3.26 4.91
C TRP A 31 0.63 2.74 4.08
N LEU A 32 -0.54 3.37 4.21
CA LEU A 32 -1.73 3.00 3.44
C LEU A 32 -1.53 3.28 1.95
N ASP A 33 -0.90 4.40 1.61
CA ASP A 33 -0.61 4.76 0.22
C ASP A 33 0.45 3.82 -0.41
N GLU A 34 1.49 3.44 0.34
CA GLU A 34 2.50 2.46 -0.12
C GLU A 34 1.91 1.06 -0.33
N LEU A 35 1.07 0.59 0.60
CA LEU A 35 0.42 -0.71 0.49
C LEU A 35 -0.56 -0.77 -0.69
N SER A 36 -1.23 0.35 -0.99
CA SER A 36 -2.17 0.47 -2.11
C SER A 36 -1.55 0.08 -3.45
N GLY A 37 -0.28 0.45 -3.69
CA GLY A 37 0.45 0.08 -4.89
C GLY A 37 0.79 -1.41 -4.99
N LEU A 38 0.96 -2.08 -3.85
CA LEU A 38 1.31 -3.51 -3.78
C LEU A 38 0.10 -4.43 -3.95
N ILE A 39 -1.09 -3.98 -3.55
CA ILE A 39 -2.35 -4.74 -3.66
C ILE A 39 -3.19 -4.35 -4.88
N ALA A 40 -2.71 -3.40 -5.70
CA ALA A 40 -3.41 -2.98 -6.90
C ALA A 40 -3.63 -4.16 -7.86
N PRO A 41 -4.83 -4.29 -8.47
CA PRO A 41 -5.09 -5.37 -9.41
C PRO A 41 -4.23 -5.21 -10.67
N VAL A 42 -3.62 -6.30 -11.13
CA VAL A 42 -2.87 -6.32 -12.40
C VAL A 42 -3.84 -6.17 -13.56
N THR A 43 -3.71 -5.07 -14.32
CA THR A 43 -4.51 -4.84 -15.53
C THR A 43 -3.76 -5.33 -16.77
N ASN A 44 -4.41 -6.12 -17.63
CA ASN A 44 -3.83 -6.46 -18.94
C ASN A 44 -4.04 -5.29 -19.93
N PRO A 45 -2.96 -4.59 -20.37
CA PRO A 45 -3.08 -3.50 -21.32
C PRO A 45 -3.58 -3.97 -22.69
N LEU A 46 -3.32 -5.23 -23.05
CA LEU A 46 -3.67 -5.83 -24.33
C LEU A 46 -5.04 -6.54 -24.32
N ARG A 47 -5.89 -6.28 -23.33
CA ARG A 47 -7.22 -6.94 -23.21
C ARG A 47 -8.12 -6.81 -24.44
N HIS A 48 -7.90 -5.77 -25.24
CA HIS A 48 -8.69 -5.44 -26.43
C HIS A 48 -8.07 -6.00 -27.72
N VAL A 49 -6.85 -6.58 -27.65
CA VAL A 49 -6.16 -7.13 -28.81
C VAL A 49 -6.55 -8.59 -28.96
N GLY A 50 -7.24 -8.89 -30.07
CA GLY A 50 -7.59 -10.25 -30.44
C GLY A 50 -6.35 -11.06 -30.84
N ARG A 51 -6.40 -12.37 -30.59
CA ARG A 51 -5.29 -13.30 -30.89
C ARG A 51 -4.87 -13.29 -32.38
N ASN A 52 -5.79 -12.98 -33.30
CA ASN A 52 -5.51 -12.92 -34.74
C ASN A 52 -5.18 -11.52 -35.27
N ASP A 53 -5.33 -10.47 -34.45
CA ASP A 53 -5.11 -9.08 -34.85
C ASP A 53 -3.61 -8.81 -35.07
N PRO A 54 -3.26 -7.75 -35.84
CA PRO A 54 -1.87 -7.32 -35.94
C PRO A 54 -1.28 -7.03 -34.55
N CYS A 55 -0.06 -7.50 -34.30
CA CYS A 55 0.61 -7.31 -33.03
C CYS A 55 0.84 -5.80 -32.78
N PRO A 56 0.43 -5.27 -31.61
CA PRO A 56 0.63 -3.87 -31.26
C PRO A 56 2.12 -3.51 -31.05
N CYS A 57 3.00 -4.52 -31.00
CA CYS A 57 4.44 -4.36 -30.97
C CYS A 57 5.06 -3.88 -32.31
N GLY A 58 4.26 -3.73 -33.37
CA GLY A 58 4.74 -3.26 -34.67
C GLY A 58 5.42 -4.32 -35.54
N SER A 59 5.40 -5.59 -35.13
CA SER A 59 6.07 -6.68 -35.86
C SER A 59 5.40 -7.09 -37.18
N GLY A 60 4.20 -6.57 -37.47
CA GLY A 60 3.37 -6.99 -38.62
C GLY A 60 2.83 -8.43 -38.54
N LYS A 61 3.18 -9.18 -37.50
CA LYS A 61 2.71 -10.56 -37.28
C LYS A 61 1.37 -10.53 -36.53
N LYS A 62 0.57 -11.60 -36.68
CA LYS A 62 -0.60 -11.82 -35.82
C LYS A 62 -0.17 -11.94 -34.35
N ALA A 63 -0.94 -11.38 -33.43
CA ALA A 63 -0.61 -11.35 -32.00
C ALA A 63 -0.23 -12.74 -31.44
N LYS A 64 -0.93 -13.80 -31.86
CA LYS A 64 -0.65 -15.20 -31.51
C LYS A 64 0.68 -15.78 -31.93
N LYS A 65 1.36 -15.14 -32.88
CA LYS A 65 2.69 -15.53 -33.39
C LYS A 65 3.77 -14.56 -32.92
N CYS A 66 3.46 -13.72 -31.93
CA CYS A 66 4.33 -12.68 -31.41
C CYS A 66 4.12 -12.53 -29.89
N CYS A 67 3.69 -11.38 -29.37
CA CYS A 67 3.57 -11.13 -27.93
C CYS A 67 2.52 -11.98 -27.18
N LEU A 68 1.54 -12.55 -27.89
CA LEU A 68 0.51 -13.46 -27.35
C LEU A 68 0.77 -14.92 -27.80
N ALA A 69 2.02 -15.22 -28.19
CA ALA A 69 2.46 -16.58 -28.41
C ALA A 69 2.79 -17.20 -27.04
N ASN A 70 1.80 -17.89 -26.47
CA ASN A 70 2.08 -18.98 -25.53
C ASN A 70 2.65 -20.17 -26.32
#